data_AF-A0A6P2CZE9-F1
#
_entry.id   AF-A0A6P2CZE9-F1
#
_cell.length_a   1.000
_cell.length_b   1.000
_cell.length_c   1.000
_cell.angle_alpha   90.00
_cell.angle_beta   90.00
_cell.angle_gamma   90.00
#
_symmetry.space_group_name_H-M   'P 1'
#
loop_
_entity.id
_entity.type
_entity.pdbx_description
1 polymer ?
#
loop_
_entity_poly.entity_id
_entity_poly.type
_entity_poly.pdbx_seq_one_letter_code
_entity_poly.pdbx_strand_id
1 'polypeptide(L)'
;MHVGSIAFIEVTENVKELWRKAMNYTRAMARHVATGRPVVSLEVLQERQDLCAVCPERARDKCSACGCPLEAKLPLGQEKCPRGKW
;
A
#
# COMPACT_ATOMS: atom_id res chain seq x y z
N MET A 1 -10.93 37.63 -2.68
CA MET A 1 -11.14 36.36 -3.40
C MET A 1 -9.83 35.57 -3.46
N HIS A 2 -9.41 34.90 -2.38
CA HIS A 2 -8.18 34.08 -2.37
C HIS A 2 -8.38 32.68 -1.76
N VAL A 3 -9.53 32.43 -1.13
CA VAL A 3 -9.87 31.13 -0.53
C VAL A 3 -10.21 30.03 -1.56
N GLY A 4 -10.74 30.40 -2.73
CA GLY A 4 -11.13 29.42 -3.77
C GLY A 4 -9.96 28.73 -4.48
N SER A 5 -8.81 29.39 -4.58
CA SER A 5 -7.64 28.82 -5.27
C SER A 5 -6.89 27.80 -4.39
N ILE A 6 -6.85 28.03 -3.07
CA ILE A 6 -6.23 27.10 -2.11
C ILE A 6 -7.03 25.79 -2.04
N ALA A 7 -8.36 25.86 -1.95
CA ALA A 7 -9.23 24.69 -1.94
C ALA A 7 -9.12 23.85 -3.23
N PHE A 8 -8.96 24.50 -4.40
CA PHE A 8 -8.74 23.79 -5.66
C PHE A 8 -7.40 23.06 -5.68
N ILE A 9 -6.32 23.70 -5.21
CA ILE A 9 -4.99 23.09 -5.12
C ILE A 9 -5.01 21.89 -4.18
N GLU A 10 -5.60 22.01 -2.98
CA GLU A 10 -5.70 20.92 -2.01
C GLU A 10 -6.48 19.70 -2.55
N VAL A 11 -7.56 19.93 -3.30
CA VAL A 11 -8.30 18.84 -3.96
C VAL A 11 -7.43 18.13 -5.00
N THR A 12 -6.68 18.87 -5.82
CA THR A 12 -5.84 18.25 -6.86
C THR A 12 -4.69 17.41 -6.28
N GLU A 13 -4.07 17.84 -5.19
CA GLU A 13 -2.98 17.10 -4.54
C GLU A 13 -3.49 15.79 -3.90
N ASN A 14 -4.65 15.83 -3.24
CA ASN A 14 -5.27 14.63 -2.68
C ASN A 14 -5.65 13.60 -3.75
N VAL A 15 -6.10 14.04 -4.92
CA VAL A 15 -6.41 13.16 -6.06
C VAL A 15 -5.15 12.52 -6.63
N LYS A 16 -4.04 13.28 -6.77
CA LYS A 16 -2.76 12.74 -7.25
C LYS A 16 -2.23 11.63 -6.33
N GLU A 17 -2.27 11.85 -5.02
CA GLU A 17 -1.82 10.85 -4.05
C GLU A 17 -2.69 9.59 -4.05
N LEU A 18 -4.01 9.74 -4.18
CA LEU A 18 -4.92 8.61 -4.32
C LEU A 18 -4.60 7.81 -5.60
N TRP A 19 -4.36 8.49 -6.71
CA TRP A 19 -4.00 7.85 -7.98
C TRP A 19 -2.69 7.07 -7.89
N ARG A 20 -1.65 7.66 -7.29
CA ARG A 20 -0.37 6.99 -7.04
C ARG A 20 -0.55 5.71 -6.23
N LYS A 21 -1.35 5.77 -5.16
CA LYS A 21 -1.64 4.62 -4.29
C LYS A 21 -2.40 3.52 -5.04
N ALA A 22 -3.39 3.88 -5.85
CA ALA A 22 -4.12 2.94 -6.69
C ALA A 22 -3.17 2.24 -7.69
N MET A 23 -2.31 3.00 -8.37
CA MET A 23 -1.32 2.45 -9.31
C MET A 23 -0.32 1.50 -8.65
N ASN A 24 0.13 1.80 -7.43
CA ASN A 24 1.00 0.90 -6.66
C ASN A 24 0.32 -0.46 -6.40
N TYR A 25 -0.95 -0.44 -5.97
CA TYR A 25 -1.70 -1.65 -5.71
C TYR A 25 -1.91 -2.45 -6.99
N THR A 26 -2.36 -1.81 -8.08
CA THR A 26 -2.52 -2.44 -9.39
C THR A 26 -1.23 -3.09 -9.88
N ARG A 27 -0.09 -2.40 -9.73
CA ARG A 27 1.22 -2.94 -10.10
C ARG A 27 1.60 -4.17 -9.26
N ALA A 28 1.35 -4.15 -7.96
CA ALA A 28 1.63 -5.30 -7.08
C ALA A 28 0.78 -6.52 -7.47
N MET A 29 -0.51 -6.33 -7.76
CA MET A 29 -1.40 -7.39 -8.22
C MET A 29 -1.00 -7.93 -9.60
N ALA A 30 -0.70 -7.04 -10.55
CA ALA A 30 -0.24 -7.44 -11.88
C ALA A 30 1.05 -8.28 -11.81
N ARG A 31 2.01 -7.89 -10.96
CA ARG A 31 3.22 -8.68 -10.71
C ARG A 31 2.89 -10.03 -10.08
N HIS A 32 1.99 -10.08 -9.11
CA HIS A 32 1.59 -11.33 -8.48
C HIS A 32 1.04 -12.32 -9.50
N VAL A 33 0.15 -11.87 -10.39
CA VAL A 33 -0.37 -12.70 -11.48
C VAL A 33 0.75 -13.12 -12.43
N ALA A 34 1.60 -12.18 -12.85
CA ALA A 34 2.69 -12.44 -13.80
C ALA A 34 3.75 -13.41 -13.25
N THR A 35 3.96 -13.47 -11.93
CA THR A 35 4.93 -14.36 -11.27
C THR A 35 4.33 -15.71 -10.84
N GLY A 36 3.12 -16.05 -11.31
CA GLY A 36 2.49 -17.35 -10.99
C GLY A 36 1.78 -17.38 -9.63
N ARG A 37 1.43 -16.22 -9.09
CA ARG A 37 0.65 -16.05 -7.85
C ARG A 37 1.28 -16.71 -6.60
N PRO A 38 2.59 -16.49 -6.33
CA PRO A 38 3.22 -17.09 -5.17
C PRO A 38 2.69 -16.47 -3.88
N VAL A 39 2.41 -17.32 -2.89
CA VAL A 39 1.94 -16.92 -1.56
C VAL A 39 2.97 -17.38 -0.53
N VAL A 40 3.22 -16.57 0.49
CA VAL A 40 4.12 -16.94 1.59
C VAL A 40 3.49 -17.97 2.53
N SER A 41 4.31 -18.61 3.37
CA SER A 41 3.80 -19.46 4.46
C SER A 41 3.04 -18.64 5.50
N LEU A 42 2.24 -19.31 6.34
CA LEU A 42 1.50 -18.67 7.43
C LEU A 42 2.45 -18.01 8.45
N GLU A 43 3.61 -18.60 8.71
CA GLU A 43 4.63 -18.04 9.59
C GLU A 43 5.15 -16.69 9.08
N VAL A 44 5.51 -16.62 7.80
CA VAL A 44 5.95 -15.37 7.17
C VAL A 44 4.82 -14.35 7.08
N LEU A 45 3.58 -14.78 6.84
CA LEU A 45 2.43 -13.89 6.85
C LEU A 45 2.22 -13.26 8.24
N GLN A 46 2.31 -14.06 9.31
CA GLN A 46 2.18 -13.60 10.68
C GLN A 46 3.28 -12.60 11.03
N GLU A 47 4.54 -12.90 10.68
CA GLU A 47 5.67 -11.97 10.89
C GLU A 47 5.41 -10.61 10.21
N ARG A 48 4.97 -10.63 8.95
CA ARG A 48 4.62 -9.42 8.19
C ARG A 48 3.46 -8.66 8.84
N GLN A 49 2.46 -9.36 9.37
CA GLN A 49 1.33 -8.75 10.09
C GLN A 49 1.77 -8.08 11.39
N ASP A 50 2.63 -8.73 12.17
CA ASP A 50 3.17 -8.22 13.44
C ASP A 50 4.01 -6.95 13.20
N LEU A 51 4.88 -6.97 12.18
CA LEU A 51 5.64 -5.80 11.75
C LEU A 51 4.74 -4.64 11.31
N CYS A 52 3.63 -4.94 10.62
CA CYS A 52 2.65 -3.92 10.27
C CYS A 52 1.82 -3.44 11.47
N ALA A 53 1.53 -4.27 12.46
CA ALA A 53 0.73 -3.91 13.64
C ALA A 53 1.35 -2.76 14.44
N VAL A 54 2.68 -2.70 14.50
CA VAL A 54 3.44 -1.63 15.19
C VAL A 54 3.93 -0.52 14.26
N CYS A 55 3.61 -0.58 12.96
CA CYS A 55 4.14 0.36 11.98
C CYS A 55 3.44 1.74 12.07
N PRO A 56 4.20 2.86 12.15
CA PRO A 56 3.63 4.21 12.16
C PRO A 56 2.84 4.58 10.90
N GLU A 57 3.11 3.90 9.78
CA GLU A 57 2.42 4.11 8.51
C GLU A 57 1.20 3.19 8.34
N ARG A 58 0.84 2.40 9.36
CA ARG A 58 -0.40 1.61 9.32
C ARG A 58 -1.60 2.54 9.49
N ALA A 59 -2.51 2.50 8.52
CA ALA A 59 -3.78 3.21 8.56
C ALA A 59 -4.91 2.17 8.51
N ARG A 60 -5.29 1.64 9.68
CA ARG A 60 -6.26 0.55 9.84
C ARG A 60 -5.83 -0.73 9.09
N ASP A 61 -6.52 -1.07 8.01
CA ASP A 61 -6.38 -2.24 7.16
C ASP A 61 -5.52 -1.99 5.91
N LYS A 62 -4.96 -0.78 5.78
CA LYS A 62 -4.09 -0.38 4.67
C LYS A 62 -2.82 0.31 5.14
N CYS A 63 -1.83 0.41 4.26
CA CYS A 63 -0.62 1.20 4.49
C CYS A 63 -0.80 2.63 3.95
N SER A 64 -0.50 3.65 4.74
CA SER A 64 -0.60 5.05 4.34
C SER A 64 0.46 5.47 3.32
N ALA A 65 1.64 4.84 3.30
CA ALA A 65 2.70 5.15 2.35
C ALA A 65 2.51 4.51 0.97
N CYS A 66 2.25 3.19 0.93
CA CYS A 66 2.10 2.47 -0.33
C CYS A 66 0.66 2.42 -0.84
N GLY A 67 -0.33 2.58 0.05
CA GLY A 67 -1.76 2.59 -0.27
C GLY A 67 -2.41 1.21 -0.38
N CYS A 68 -1.64 0.11 -0.31
CA CYS A 68 -2.19 -1.23 -0.49
C CYS A 68 -2.96 -1.70 0.74
N PRO A 69 -4.07 -2.46 0.56
CA PRO A 69 -4.67 -3.24 1.63
C PRO A 69 -3.69 -4.28 2.16
N LEU A 70 -3.59 -4.39 3.49
CA LEU A 70 -2.65 -5.29 4.16
C LEU A 70 -2.99 -6.75 3.88
N GLU A 71 -4.27 -7.11 3.96
CA GLU A 71 -4.75 -8.47 3.65
C GLU A 71 -4.42 -8.90 2.22
N ALA A 72 -4.37 -7.97 1.27
CA ALA A 72 -4.04 -8.26 -0.12
C ALA A 72 -2.53 -8.28 -0.40
N LYS A 73 -1.73 -7.46 0.30
CA LYS A 73 -0.29 -7.30 0.01
C LYS A 73 0.60 -8.25 0.80
N LEU A 74 0.33 -8.44 2.09
CA LEU A 74 1.21 -9.22 2.98
C LEU A 74 1.37 -10.68 2.53
N PRO A 75 0.35 -11.36 1.95
CA PRO A 75 0.52 -12.73 1.48
C PRO A 75 1.38 -12.88 0.22
N LEU A 76 1.60 -11.81 -0.57
CA LEU A 76 2.25 -11.95 -1.87
C LEU A 76 3.73 -12.28 -1.71
N GLY A 77 4.16 -13.44 -2.23
CA GLY A 77 5.51 -13.97 -2.05
C GLY A 77 6.61 -13.14 -2.70
N GLN A 78 6.31 -12.52 -3.84
CA GLN A 78 7.26 -11.73 -4.62
C GLN A 78 7.33 -10.24 -4.22
N GLU A 79 6.39 -9.78 -3.39
CA GLU A 79 6.36 -8.38 -2.95
C GLU A 79 7.30 -8.14 -1.78
N LYS A 80 7.60 -6.85 -1.55
CA LYS A 80 8.38 -6.34 -0.43
C LYS A 80 7.70 -5.10 0.14
N CYS A 81 8.01 -4.76 1.38
CA CYS A 81 7.62 -3.48 1.96
C CYS A 81 8.45 -2.35 1.32
N PRO A 82 7.85 -1.28 0.76
CA PRO A 82 8.61 -0.16 0.20
C PRO A 82 9.38 0.64 1.25
N ARG A 83 9.14 0.39 2.53
CA ARG A 83 9.91 0.94 3.66
C ARG A 83 10.97 -0.03 4.20
N GLY A 84 11.13 -1.20 3.58
CA GLY A 84 12.10 -2.20 4.00
C GLY A 84 11.82 -2.82 5.37
N LYS A 85 10.56 -2.84 5.81
CA LYS A 85 10.17 -3.51 7.06
C LYS A 85 10.18 -5.04 6.93
N TRP A 86 9.96 -5.55 5.71
CA TRP A 86 9.97 -6.95 5.30
C TRP A 86 10.16 -7.03 3.77
#